data_AF-A0AAE8ITN1-F1
#
_entry.id   AF-A0AAE8ITN1-F1
#
_cell.length_a   1.000
_cell.length_b   1.000
_cell.length_c   1.000
_cell.angle_alpha   90.00
_cell.angle_beta   90.00
_cell.angle_gamma   90.00
#
_symmetry.space_group_name_H-M   'P 1'
#
loop_
_entity.id
_entity.type
_entity.pdbx_description
1 polymer ?
#
loop_
_entity_poly.entity_id
_entity_poly.type
_entity_poly.pdbx_seq_one_letter_code
_entity_poly.pdbx_strand_id
1 'polypeptide(L)'
;MARRGGLEKFVMAMAREAARQQRISVANRKRQIREAERQVREAERDERVRLRDETRYQKQQIVSQRETQKAEAVRRLEDRQQEADRKNDAIADRLKELEDILIDTLAVDDTLDFDSLRVSQNAPTLKLGAALETEVQSPQLEHYLADVRKPSKIASLMPGTKGRHKRAVEEAENRYAADLDAWQKAETKRTDTVRSLRSKHDDELNAFKLKVSQRDAEVDSFRDLYFSADPDAVIAYNTMVLERSAYPEDFPRAFSIGYSATSKQLVIEFELPTVDVVPQSSEFRFIKARDIIEAKPRKATETKALYQDLVASIALRTLHEVFEADQAQAIDTCCFNGFIHTVDLATGRDVQPHLISVRTTKPLFSEINLARVDKATCLRNLGAAVSRHAAEAQAVKPIVEFNMMDARFIDQTDLVSGLGSAPNLMDLTPGEFEILVANLFGQMGLESKLTRSSRDGGVDCIAYDKRPILGGKVVIQAKRYRHTVGVSAVRDLYGTMMNEGANKGILVTTSGYGPDAFNFASDKPIELIDGGGLLYLLQEIGTEARIIFPPSS
;
A
#
# COMPACT_ATOMS: atom_id res chain seq x y z
N MET A 1 119.23 82.03 31.32
CA MET A 1 119.46 82.69 30.01
C MET A 1 118.81 81.79 28.95
N ALA A 2 117.65 82.14 28.39
CA ALA A 2 117.41 83.08 27.27
C ALA A 2 117.40 82.38 25.89
N ARG A 3 116.24 82.46 25.20
CA ARG A 3 115.94 82.33 23.75
C ARG A 3 116.16 80.94 23.11
N ARG A 4 115.15 80.19 22.63
CA ARG A 4 113.77 80.48 22.18
C ARG A 4 113.67 81.41 20.95
N GLY A 5 112.92 80.98 19.94
CA GLY A 5 111.74 81.79 19.57
C GLY A 5 111.51 82.23 18.12
N GLY A 6 112.27 81.79 17.12
CA GLY A 6 112.09 82.29 15.74
C GLY A 6 110.93 81.65 14.96
N LEU A 7 110.89 80.33 14.89
CA LEU A 7 109.97 79.63 13.97
C LEU A 7 108.56 79.41 14.54
N GLU A 8 108.34 79.74 15.82
CA GLU A 8 107.06 79.58 16.52
C GLU A 8 105.90 80.32 15.83
N LYS A 9 106.16 81.45 15.15
CA LYS A 9 105.09 82.29 14.55
C LYS A 9 104.51 81.77 13.23
N PHE A 10 105.30 81.15 12.35
CA PHE A 10 104.80 80.55 11.10
C PHE A 10 104.04 79.25 11.38
N VAL A 11 104.55 78.49 12.36
CA VAL A 11 103.87 77.32 12.94
C VAL A 11 102.51 77.73 13.53
N MET A 12 102.40 78.89 14.20
CA MET A 12 101.13 79.33 14.80
C MET A 12 100.01 79.69 13.82
N ALA A 13 100.31 80.26 12.64
CA ALA A 13 99.28 80.66 11.66
C ALA A 13 98.68 79.44 10.92
N MET A 14 99.53 78.54 10.42
CA MET A 14 99.09 77.23 9.91
C MET A 14 98.40 76.41 10.98
N ALA A 15 98.87 76.47 12.24
CA ALA A 15 98.19 75.80 13.36
C ALA A 15 96.79 76.35 13.62
N ARG A 16 96.51 77.64 13.41
CA ARG A 16 95.16 78.22 13.60
C ARG A 16 94.18 77.80 12.50
N GLU A 17 94.62 77.76 11.25
CA GLU A 17 93.77 77.35 10.13
C GLU A 17 93.55 75.84 10.10
N ALA A 18 94.61 75.06 10.37
CA ALA A 18 94.53 73.62 10.62
C ALA A 18 93.64 73.30 11.83
N ALA A 19 93.71 74.10 12.91
CA ALA A 19 92.83 73.93 14.07
C ALA A 19 91.36 74.28 13.75
N ARG A 20 91.08 75.26 12.86
CA ARG A 20 89.71 75.58 12.44
C ARG A 20 89.13 74.48 11.54
N GLN A 21 89.90 74.00 10.57
CA GLN A 21 89.54 72.85 9.72
C GLN A 21 89.38 71.57 10.55
N GLN A 22 90.26 71.32 11.53
CA GLN A 22 90.09 70.23 12.50
C GLN A 22 88.84 70.39 13.36
N ARG A 23 88.51 71.60 13.83
CA ARG A 23 87.28 71.82 14.60
C ARG A 23 86.03 71.60 13.77
N ILE A 24 86.01 72.02 12.51
CA ILE A 24 84.88 71.79 11.59
C ILE A 24 84.79 70.31 11.22
N SER A 25 85.90 69.63 10.94
CA SER A 25 85.90 68.19 10.63
C SER A 25 85.51 67.34 11.84
N VAL A 26 85.98 67.69 13.04
CA VAL A 26 85.57 67.05 14.31
C VAL A 26 84.09 67.34 14.62
N ALA A 27 83.60 68.56 14.37
CA ALA A 27 82.18 68.89 14.55
C ALA A 27 81.28 68.15 13.55
N ASN A 28 81.69 68.04 12.28
CA ASN A 28 80.98 67.27 11.26
C ASN A 28 81.01 65.77 11.56
N ARG A 29 82.15 65.22 12.00
CA ARG A 29 82.26 63.82 12.44
C ARG A 29 81.40 63.55 13.68
N LYS A 30 81.35 64.47 14.64
CA LYS A 30 80.42 64.40 15.79
C LYS A 30 78.95 64.57 15.41
N ARG A 31 78.61 65.25 14.31
CA ARG A 31 77.24 65.31 13.78
C ARG A 31 76.86 64.02 13.07
N GLN A 32 77.73 63.50 12.19
CA GLN A 32 77.53 62.21 11.52
C GLN A 32 77.39 61.05 12.51
N ILE A 33 78.21 61.00 13.56
CA ILE A 33 78.09 59.98 14.61
C ILE A 33 76.75 60.12 15.35
N ARG A 34 76.33 61.34 15.69
CA ARG A 34 75.02 61.57 16.36
C ARG A 34 73.83 61.25 15.46
N GLU A 35 73.91 61.54 14.16
CA GLU A 35 72.90 61.15 13.18
C GLU A 35 72.85 59.62 12.99
N ALA A 36 74.01 58.97 12.87
CA ALA A 36 74.10 57.51 12.78
C ALA A 36 73.55 56.83 14.05
N GLU A 37 73.90 57.32 15.25
CA GLU A 37 73.33 56.83 16.51
C GLU A 37 71.81 57.08 16.61
N ARG A 38 71.30 58.18 16.04
CA ARG A 38 69.87 58.47 15.99
C ARG A 38 69.15 57.50 15.06
N GLN A 39 69.71 57.22 13.89
CA GLN A 39 69.20 56.24 12.93
C GLN A 39 69.21 54.81 13.51
N VAL A 40 70.28 54.42 14.22
CA VAL A 40 70.35 53.11 14.89
C VAL A 40 69.28 52.99 15.98
N ARG A 41 69.11 54.01 16.83
CA ARG A 41 68.05 54.03 17.85
C ARG A 41 66.64 54.01 17.25
N GLU A 42 66.45 54.67 16.12
CA GLU A 42 65.18 54.70 15.39
C GLU A 42 64.88 53.32 14.76
N ALA A 43 65.88 52.70 14.12
CA ALA A 43 65.78 51.34 13.60
C ALA A 43 65.52 50.28 14.69
N GLU A 44 66.23 50.35 15.83
CA GLU A 44 65.99 49.47 16.99
C GLU A 44 64.58 49.65 17.57
N ARG A 45 64.06 50.88 17.57
CA ARG A 45 62.69 51.17 18.03
C ARG A 45 61.67 50.58 17.06
N ASP A 46 61.86 50.74 15.76
CA ASP A 46 60.99 50.20 14.72
C ASP A 46 60.99 48.67 14.72
N GLU A 47 62.16 48.03 14.91
CA GLU A 47 62.28 46.58 15.04
C GLU A 47 61.54 46.06 16.29
N ARG A 48 61.67 46.74 17.44
CA ARG A 48 60.90 46.40 18.65
C ARG A 48 59.39 46.54 18.45
N VAL A 49 58.94 47.58 17.73
CA VAL A 49 57.52 47.76 17.42
C VAL A 49 57.03 46.62 16.50
N ARG A 50 57.79 46.29 15.44
CA ARG A 50 57.46 45.18 14.53
C ARG A 50 57.36 43.85 15.26
N LEU A 51 58.35 43.50 16.08
CA LEU A 51 58.35 42.27 16.88
C LEU A 51 57.16 42.21 17.84
N ARG A 52 56.80 43.34 18.46
CA ARG A 52 55.64 43.44 19.35
C ARG A 52 54.33 43.25 18.59
N ASP A 53 54.20 43.87 17.42
CA ASP A 53 53.00 43.80 16.59
C ASP A 53 52.83 42.38 15.99
N GLU A 54 53.92 41.74 15.56
CA GLU A 54 53.95 40.35 15.10
C GLU A 54 53.56 39.38 16.24
N THR A 55 54.13 39.57 17.43
CA THR A 55 53.75 38.79 18.63
C THR A 55 52.27 38.98 18.98
N ARG A 56 51.76 40.22 18.88
CA ARG A 56 50.34 40.53 19.13
C ARG A 56 49.44 39.85 18.10
N TYR A 57 49.83 39.88 16.83
CA TYR A 57 49.11 39.23 15.74
C TYR A 57 49.07 37.71 15.92
N GLN A 58 50.21 37.06 16.22
CA GLN A 58 50.26 35.62 16.50
C GLN A 58 49.38 35.23 17.69
N LYS A 59 49.43 36.00 18.79
CA LYS A 59 48.55 35.79 19.95
C LYS A 59 47.07 35.90 19.58
N GLN A 60 46.71 36.89 18.75
CA GLN A 60 45.34 37.11 18.31
C GLN A 60 44.85 35.95 17.41
N GLN A 61 45.69 35.41 16.53
CA GLN A 61 45.37 34.23 15.74
C GLN A 61 45.14 32.99 16.61
N ILE A 62 45.99 32.74 17.62
CA ILE A 62 45.82 31.60 18.54
C ILE A 62 44.51 31.72 19.34
N VAL A 63 44.18 32.92 19.82
CA VAL A 63 42.92 33.17 20.52
C VAL A 63 41.74 32.92 19.60
N SER A 64 41.76 33.47 18.38
CA SER A 64 40.70 33.27 17.38
C SER A 64 40.53 31.80 17.00
N GLN A 65 41.61 31.05 16.79
CA GLN A 65 41.57 29.61 16.52
C GLN A 65 40.99 28.81 17.70
N ARG A 66 41.31 29.19 18.94
CA ARG A 66 40.73 28.55 20.14
C ARG A 66 39.25 28.86 20.28
N GLU A 67 38.82 30.08 19.94
CA GLU A 67 37.41 30.47 19.95
C GLU A 67 36.62 29.70 18.89
N THR A 68 37.15 29.56 17.67
CA THR A 68 36.50 28.78 16.61
C THR A 68 36.42 27.30 16.98
N GLN A 69 37.50 26.69 17.50
CA GLN A 69 37.49 25.30 17.96
C GLN A 69 36.48 25.05 19.08
N LYS A 70 36.37 25.99 20.04
CA LYS A 70 35.36 25.91 21.10
C LYS A 70 33.94 26.02 20.52
N ALA A 71 33.71 26.94 19.59
CA ALA A 71 32.41 27.11 18.95
C ALA A 71 32.00 25.86 18.15
N GLU A 72 32.93 25.25 17.42
CA GLU A 72 32.72 23.99 16.69
C GLU A 72 32.42 22.83 17.63
N ALA A 73 33.15 22.71 18.75
CA ALA A 73 32.90 21.68 19.75
C ALA A 73 31.50 21.82 20.39
N VAL A 74 31.05 23.05 20.67
CA VAL A 74 29.70 23.32 21.17
C VAL A 74 28.64 22.93 20.13
N ARG A 75 28.81 23.38 18.87
CA ARG A 75 27.90 23.01 17.78
C ARG A 75 27.79 21.51 17.59
N ARG A 76 28.91 20.78 17.64
CA ARG A 76 28.91 19.32 17.55
C ARG A 76 28.08 18.67 18.67
N LEU A 77 28.18 19.17 19.91
CA LEU A 77 27.38 18.65 21.03
C LEU A 77 25.89 18.99 20.87
N GLU A 78 25.56 20.17 20.34
CA GLU A 78 24.19 20.58 20.02
C GLU A 78 23.59 19.71 18.90
N ASP A 79 24.34 19.48 17.82
CA ASP A 79 23.93 18.62 16.70
C ASP A 79 23.63 17.19 17.18
N ARG A 80 24.47 16.66 18.09
CA ARG A 80 24.24 15.34 18.69
C ARG A 80 23.02 15.29 19.60
N GLN A 81 22.76 16.36 20.35
CA GLN A 81 21.55 16.46 21.14
C GLN A 81 20.31 16.50 20.24
N GLN A 82 20.33 17.33 19.19
CA GLN A 82 19.25 17.41 18.21
C GLN A 82 19.02 16.08 17.49
N GLU A 83 20.07 15.31 17.20
CA GLU A 83 19.95 13.96 16.64
C GLU A 83 19.19 13.02 17.58
N ALA A 84 19.49 13.06 18.89
CA ALA A 84 18.77 12.26 19.88
C ALA A 84 17.31 12.72 20.01
N ASP A 85 17.06 14.02 20.01
CA ASP A 85 15.71 14.59 20.10
C ASP A 85 14.87 14.18 18.89
N ARG A 86 15.40 14.29 17.66
CA ARG A 86 14.71 13.82 16.43
C ARG A 86 14.35 12.34 16.47
N LYS A 87 15.22 11.49 17.05
CA LYS A 87 14.93 10.06 17.21
C LYS A 87 13.82 9.81 18.22
N ASN A 88 13.71 10.65 19.27
CA ASN A 88 12.62 10.59 20.22
C ASN A 88 11.31 11.09 19.61
N ASP A 89 11.35 12.17 18.82
CA ASP A 89 10.18 12.67 18.08
C ASP A 89 9.64 11.58 17.14
N ALA A 90 10.52 10.88 16.40
CA ALA A 90 10.12 9.77 15.54
C ALA A 90 9.47 8.60 16.30
N ILE A 91 9.93 8.29 17.53
CA ILE A 91 9.26 7.31 18.39
C ILE A 91 7.87 7.80 18.78
N ALA A 92 7.74 9.07 19.18
CA ALA A 92 6.48 9.65 19.61
C ALA A 92 5.45 9.70 18.46
N ASP A 93 5.87 10.12 17.27
CA ASP A 93 5.04 10.13 16.07
C ASP A 93 4.56 8.73 15.71
N ARG A 94 5.45 7.74 15.79
CA ARG A 94 5.09 6.34 15.54
C ARG A 94 4.13 5.78 16.58
N LEU A 95 4.32 6.08 17.87
CA LEU A 95 3.38 5.64 18.90
C LEU A 95 2.00 6.26 18.68
N LYS A 96 1.95 7.54 18.36
CA LYS A 96 0.71 8.23 18.04
C LYS A 96 0.01 7.61 16.84
N GLU A 97 0.73 7.33 15.76
CA GLU A 97 0.20 6.64 14.57
C GLU A 97 -0.45 5.30 14.92
N LEU A 98 0.12 4.52 15.86
CA LEU A 98 -0.44 3.24 16.31
C LEU A 98 -1.65 3.41 17.24
N GLU A 99 -1.63 4.42 18.12
CA GLU A 99 -2.69 4.68 19.10
C GLU A 99 -3.96 5.28 18.46
N ASP A 100 -3.77 6.13 17.44
CA ASP A 100 -4.81 6.90 16.77
C ASP A 100 -5.55 6.10 15.68
N ILE A 101 -5.11 4.87 15.34
CA ILE A 101 -5.73 4.03 14.29
C ILE A 101 -7.25 3.99 14.38
N LEU A 102 -7.81 3.79 15.57
CA LEU A 102 -9.25 3.74 15.78
C LEU A 102 -9.87 5.15 15.76
N ILE A 103 -9.20 6.15 16.32
CA ILE A 103 -9.78 7.49 16.50
C ILE A 103 -9.86 8.22 15.15
N ASP A 104 -8.85 8.07 14.30
CA ASP A 104 -8.78 8.72 13.00
C ASP A 104 -9.95 8.34 12.09
N THR A 105 -10.44 7.09 12.19
CA THR A 105 -11.58 6.62 11.38
C THR A 105 -12.91 7.22 11.84
N LEU A 106 -13.07 7.55 13.13
CA LEU A 106 -14.36 8.03 13.67
C LEU A 106 -14.78 9.41 13.14
N ALA A 107 -13.87 10.13 12.48
CA ALA A 107 -14.13 11.43 11.87
C ALA A 107 -14.33 11.35 10.34
N VAL A 108 -14.09 10.18 9.75
CA VAL A 108 -14.23 9.90 8.32
C VAL A 108 -15.59 9.25 8.10
N ASP A 109 -16.25 9.60 6.99
CA ASP A 109 -17.44 8.88 6.54
C ASP A 109 -16.97 7.72 5.67
N ASP A 110 -17.13 6.49 6.17
CA ASP A 110 -16.65 5.29 5.49
C ASP A 110 -17.60 4.82 4.36
N THR A 111 -18.71 5.53 4.13
CA THR A 111 -19.65 5.19 3.06
C THR A 111 -19.05 5.39 1.66
N LEU A 112 -19.30 4.40 0.79
CA LEU A 112 -18.91 4.48 -0.61
C LEU A 112 -19.96 5.29 -1.39
N ASP A 113 -19.55 6.44 -1.91
CA ASP A 113 -20.32 7.13 -2.95
C ASP A 113 -20.17 6.39 -4.29
N PHE A 114 -21.26 5.80 -4.80
CA PHE A 114 -21.27 5.12 -6.10
C PHE A 114 -20.92 6.05 -7.25
N ASP A 115 -21.25 7.34 -7.17
CA ASP A 115 -20.92 8.30 -8.22
C ASP A 115 -19.40 8.54 -8.32
N SER A 116 -18.65 8.30 -7.23
CA SER A 116 -17.18 8.32 -7.25
C SER A 116 -16.55 7.23 -8.16
N LEU A 117 -17.31 6.20 -8.53
CA LEU A 117 -16.87 5.10 -9.39
C LEU A 117 -17.05 5.40 -10.89
N ARG A 118 -17.77 6.49 -11.21
CA ARG A 118 -18.02 6.93 -12.58
C ARG A 118 -16.78 7.60 -13.18
N VAL A 119 -16.79 7.77 -14.50
CA VAL A 119 -15.67 8.39 -15.21
C VAL A 119 -15.57 9.88 -14.84
N SER A 120 -14.51 10.26 -14.14
CA SER A 120 -14.24 11.64 -13.72
C SER A 120 -13.49 12.48 -14.77
N GLN A 121 -13.09 11.88 -15.89
CA GLN A 121 -12.33 12.57 -16.95
C GLN A 121 -13.22 13.50 -17.76
N ASN A 122 -12.70 14.67 -18.13
CA ASN A 122 -13.40 15.59 -19.03
C ASN A 122 -13.43 15.03 -20.46
N ALA A 123 -14.52 15.32 -21.18
CA ALA A 123 -14.62 15.00 -22.60
C ALA A 123 -13.45 15.64 -23.38
N PRO A 124 -12.93 14.94 -24.41
CA PRO A 124 -11.90 15.51 -25.27
C PRO A 124 -12.41 16.81 -25.88
N THR A 125 -11.52 17.77 -26.09
CA THR A 125 -11.83 19.07 -26.71
C THR A 125 -11.10 19.19 -28.04
N LEU A 126 -11.82 19.59 -29.09
CA LEU A 126 -11.21 19.81 -30.40
C LEU A 126 -10.28 21.02 -30.35
N LYS A 127 -9.02 20.83 -30.72
CA LYS A 127 -8.02 21.90 -30.82
C LYS A 127 -7.54 22.00 -32.27
N LEU A 128 -8.05 22.99 -33.01
CA LEU A 128 -7.70 23.21 -34.43
C LEU A 128 -6.45 24.08 -34.57
N GLY A 129 -6.17 24.96 -33.61
CA GLY A 129 -5.00 25.84 -33.62
C GLY A 129 -5.22 27.06 -34.52
N ALA A 130 -4.64 28.20 -34.15
CA ALA A 130 -4.97 29.51 -34.72
C ALA A 130 -4.86 29.60 -36.26
N ALA A 131 -3.92 28.86 -36.86
CA ALA A 131 -3.69 28.86 -38.31
C ALA A 131 -4.77 28.11 -39.11
N LEU A 132 -5.46 27.14 -38.51
CA LEU A 132 -6.56 26.42 -39.15
C LEU A 132 -7.92 27.05 -38.85
N GLU A 133 -8.03 27.81 -37.76
CA GLU A 133 -9.23 28.53 -37.34
C GLU A 133 -9.48 29.81 -38.14
N THR A 134 -8.42 30.46 -38.61
CA THR A 134 -8.52 31.73 -39.35
C THR A 134 -8.77 31.47 -40.84
N GLU A 135 -9.89 31.95 -41.38
CA GLU A 135 -10.12 31.98 -42.82
C GLU A 135 -9.19 32.99 -43.50
N VAL A 136 -8.34 32.52 -44.41
CA VAL A 136 -7.48 33.40 -45.21
C VAL A 136 -8.29 33.97 -46.36
N GLN A 137 -8.41 35.30 -46.42
CA GLN A 137 -9.12 36.00 -47.50
C GLN A 137 -8.52 35.68 -48.87
N SER A 138 -9.37 35.51 -49.88
CA SER A 138 -8.92 35.24 -51.24
C SER A 138 -8.24 36.46 -51.87
N PRO A 139 -7.21 36.27 -52.71
CA PRO A 139 -6.62 37.35 -53.50
C PRO A 139 -7.71 38.06 -54.32
N GLN A 140 -7.70 39.38 -54.31
CA GLN A 140 -8.62 40.22 -55.08
C GLN A 140 -7.87 40.87 -56.24
N LEU A 141 -8.34 40.66 -57.48
CA LEU A 141 -7.69 41.18 -58.69
C LEU A 141 -7.48 42.70 -58.63
N GLU A 142 -8.39 43.42 -57.99
CA GLU A 142 -8.36 44.87 -57.80
C GLU A 142 -7.09 45.37 -57.09
N HIS A 143 -6.56 44.61 -56.12
CA HIS A 143 -5.34 44.98 -55.40
C HIS A 143 -4.09 44.89 -56.27
N TYR A 144 -4.02 43.88 -57.15
CA TYR A 144 -2.89 43.70 -58.06
C TYR A 144 -2.88 44.74 -59.17
N LEU A 145 -4.07 45.17 -59.61
CA LEU A 145 -4.23 46.22 -60.61
C LEU A 145 -4.03 47.63 -60.05
N ALA A 146 -4.25 47.83 -58.74
CA ALA A 146 -4.03 49.12 -58.07
C ALA A 146 -2.54 49.55 -58.05
N ASP A 147 -1.62 48.59 -57.98
CA ASP A 147 -0.17 48.83 -57.95
C ASP A 147 0.41 49.22 -59.32
N VAL A 148 -0.35 49.02 -60.41
CA VAL A 148 0.07 49.36 -61.76
C VAL A 148 -0.16 50.85 -62.02
N ARG A 149 0.91 51.66 -61.91
CA ARG A 149 0.86 53.10 -62.22
C ARG A 149 0.32 53.35 -63.63
N LYS A 150 -0.83 54.02 -63.71
CA LYS A 150 -1.41 54.49 -64.97
C LYS A 150 -0.46 55.51 -65.63
N PRO A 151 -0.18 55.42 -66.94
CA PRO A 151 0.73 56.34 -67.61
C PRO A 151 0.19 57.77 -67.56
N SER A 152 1.01 58.72 -67.09
CA SER A 152 0.69 60.16 -67.16
C SER A 152 0.47 60.56 -68.62
N LYS A 153 -0.49 61.47 -68.88
CA LYS A 153 -0.88 61.90 -70.24
C LYS A 153 0.30 62.33 -71.10
N ILE A 154 1.32 62.97 -70.51
CA ILE A 154 2.56 63.40 -71.20
C ILE A 154 3.50 62.21 -71.48
N ALA A 155 3.57 61.22 -70.60
CA ALA A 155 4.42 60.02 -70.77
C ALA A 155 3.87 59.02 -71.81
N SER A 156 2.61 59.17 -72.21
CA SER A 156 1.94 58.34 -73.24
C SER A 156 2.41 58.60 -74.68
N LEU A 157 3.21 59.66 -74.89
CA LEU A 157 3.81 60.05 -76.18
C LEU A 157 5.23 59.49 -76.40
N MET A 158 5.86 58.89 -75.39
CA MET A 158 7.16 58.23 -75.56
C MET A 158 7.02 56.83 -76.18
N PRO A 159 7.87 56.45 -77.17
CA PRO A 159 7.82 55.14 -77.79
C PRO A 159 8.04 54.01 -76.75
N GLY A 160 7.11 53.06 -76.71
CA GLY A 160 7.21 51.87 -75.85
C GLY A 160 6.54 51.96 -74.47
N THR A 161 6.03 53.12 -74.03
CA THR A 161 5.37 53.26 -72.71
C THR A 161 4.02 52.56 -72.63
N LYS A 162 3.21 52.58 -73.70
CA LYS A 162 1.96 51.79 -73.80
C LYS A 162 2.23 50.28 -73.76
N GLY A 163 3.31 49.82 -74.40
CA GLY A 163 3.74 48.42 -74.36
C GLY A 163 4.22 47.98 -72.97
N ARG A 164 4.93 48.86 -72.24
CA ARG A 164 5.34 48.60 -70.84
C ARG A 164 4.15 48.55 -69.89
N HIS A 165 3.17 49.44 -70.02
CA HIS A 165 1.95 49.41 -69.20
C HIS A 165 1.12 48.15 -69.47
N LYS A 166 0.94 47.76 -70.74
CA LYS A 166 0.27 46.51 -71.11
C LYS A 166 0.96 45.29 -70.50
N ARG A 167 2.30 45.22 -70.60
CA ARG A 167 3.10 44.16 -69.96
C ARG A 167 2.97 44.16 -68.44
N ALA A 168 2.92 45.34 -67.80
CA ALA A 168 2.75 45.46 -66.35
C ALA A 168 1.35 45.01 -65.88
N VAL A 169 0.31 45.24 -66.68
CA VAL A 169 -1.04 44.69 -66.43
C VAL A 169 -1.06 43.18 -66.62
N GLU A 170 -0.51 42.66 -67.72
CA GLU A 170 -0.38 41.21 -67.97
C GLU A 170 0.44 40.51 -66.86
N GLU A 171 1.50 41.16 -66.36
CA GLU A 171 2.30 40.65 -65.24
C GLU A 171 1.52 40.65 -63.91
N ALA A 172 0.72 41.68 -63.65
CA ALA A 172 -0.16 41.74 -62.48
C ALA A 172 -1.28 40.68 -62.53
N GLU A 173 -1.88 40.46 -63.71
CA GLU A 173 -2.87 39.40 -63.94
C GLU A 173 -2.26 38.00 -63.78
N ASN A 174 -1.05 37.77 -64.29
CA ASN A 174 -0.34 36.50 -64.11
C ASN A 174 0.06 36.26 -62.65
N ARG A 175 0.48 37.30 -61.92
CA ARG A 175 0.75 37.21 -60.48
C ARG A 175 -0.52 36.91 -59.69
N TYR A 176 -1.62 37.57 -60.00
CA TYR A 176 -2.93 37.26 -59.42
C TYR A 176 -3.34 35.81 -59.67
N ALA A 177 -3.21 35.31 -60.91
CA ALA A 177 -3.55 33.93 -61.24
C ALA A 177 -2.70 32.91 -60.48
N ALA A 178 -1.39 33.18 -60.33
CA ALA A 178 -0.49 32.33 -59.55
C ALA A 178 -0.82 32.34 -58.05
N ASP A 179 -1.09 33.51 -57.47
CA ASP A 179 -1.46 33.66 -56.07
C ASP A 179 -2.83 33.07 -55.77
N LEU A 180 -3.78 33.15 -56.72
CA LEU A 180 -5.09 32.53 -56.62
C LEU A 180 -4.99 30.99 -56.63
N ASP A 181 -4.20 30.41 -57.53
CA ASP A 181 -3.95 28.96 -57.56
C ASP A 181 -3.25 28.48 -56.28
N ALA A 182 -2.25 29.23 -55.79
CA ALA A 182 -1.59 28.94 -54.52
C ALA A 182 -2.54 28.99 -53.33
N TRP A 183 -3.41 30.01 -53.27
CA TRP A 183 -4.45 30.14 -52.25
C TRP A 183 -5.47 29.00 -52.32
N GLN A 184 -5.97 28.64 -53.51
CA GLN A 184 -6.91 27.52 -53.70
C GLN A 184 -6.32 26.19 -53.22
N LYS A 185 -5.04 25.92 -53.50
CA LYS A 185 -4.33 24.73 -53.02
C LYS A 185 -4.17 24.73 -51.50
N ALA A 186 -3.79 25.87 -50.93
CA ALA A 186 -3.64 26.03 -49.49
C ALA A 186 -4.98 25.87 -48.75
N GLU A 187 -6.05 26.45 -49.28
CA GLU A 187 -7.40 26.37 -48.72
C GLU A 187 -7.98 24.95 -48.81
N THR A 188 -7.78 24.27 -49.93
CA THR A 188 -8.14 22.84 -50.05
C THR A 188 -7.44 22.00 -48.99
N LYS A 189 -6.10 22.18 -48.84
CA LYS A 189 -5.33 21.47 -47.81
C LYS A 189 -5.79 21.81 -46.39
N ARG A 190 -6.11 23.08 -46.11
CA ARG A 190 -6.63 23.54 -44.82
C ARG A 190 -7.96 22.86 -44.51
N THR A 191 -8.93 22.93 -45.43
CA THR A 191 -10.26 22.32 -45.25
C THR A 191 -10.20 20.81 -45.08
N ASP A 192 -9.36 20.09 -45.83
CA ASP A 192 -9.17 18.65 -45.66
C ASP A 192 -8.53 18.30 -44.32
N THR A 193 -7.57 19.10 -43.86
CA THR A 193 -6.95 18.94 -42.54
C THR A 193 -7.96 19.17 -41.42
N VAL A 194 -8.75 20.24 -41.50
CA VAL A 194 -9.84 20.54 -40.55
C VAL A 194 -10.88 19.42 -40.55
N ARG A 195 -11.28 18.92 -41.73
CA ARG A 195 -12.22 17.79 -41.85
C ARG A 195 -11.67 16.53 -41.19
N SER A 196 -10.40 16.19 -41.44
CA SER A 196 -9.75 15.02 -40.83
C SER A 196 -9.65 15.15 -39.30
N LEU A 197 -9.28 16.33 -38.79
CA LEU A 197 -9.21 16.59 -37.35
C LEU A 197 -10.58 16.52 -36.68
N ARG A 198 -11.63 17.07 -37.32
CA ARG A 198 -13.02 16.96 -36.84
C ARG A 198 -13.47 15.50 -36.81
N SER A 199 -13.26 14.75 -37.89
CA SER A 199 -13.62 13.32 -37.94
C SER A 199 -12.92 12.52 -36.84
N LYS A 200 -11.61 12.70 -36.64
CA LYS A 200 -10.88 12.02 -35.56
C LYS A 200 -11.41 12.40 -34.19
N HIS A 201 -11.70 13.67 -33.98
CA HIS A 201 -12.27 14.16 -32.73
C HIS A 201 -13.67 13.59 -32.48
N ASP A 202 -14.52 13.48 -33.51
CA ASP A 202 -15.84 12.87 -33.41
C ASP A 202 -15.73 11.39 -33.06
N ASP A 203 -14.79 10.66 -33.65
CA ASP A 203 -14.49 9.27 -33.32
C ASP A 203 -14.02 9.13 -31.86
N GLU A 204 -13.08 9.96 -31.42
CA GLU A 204 -12.60 10.02 -30.03
C GLU A 204 -13.71 10.36 -29.04
N LEU A 205 -14.57 11.32 -29.38
CA LEU A 205 -15.70 11.75 -28.56
C LEU A 205 -16.76 10.65 -28.46
N ASN A 206 -17.05 9.94 -29.55
CA ASN A 206 -18.00 8.82 -29.55
C ASN A 206 -17.45 7.65 -28.73
N ALA A 207 -16.16 7.31 -28.88
CA ALA A 207 -15.51 6.30 -28.06
C ALA A 207 -15.52 6.68 -26.56
N PHE A 208 -15.26 7.94 -26.24
CA PHE A 208 -15.35 8.46 -24.88
C PHE A 208 -16.77 8.35 -24.32
N LYS A 209 -17.79 8.77 -25.07
CA LYS A 209 -19.20 8.65 -24.66
C LYS A 209 -19.63 7.21 -24.42
N LEU A 210 -19.22 6.29 -25.31
CA LEU A 210 -19.52 4.86 -25.14
C LEU A 210 -18.88 4.32 -23.86
N LYS A 211 -17.61 4.66 -23.61
CA LYS A 211 -16.90 4.27 -22.38
C LYS A 211 -17.58 4.81 -21.12
N VAL A 212 -17.99 6.08 -21.13
CA VAL A 212 -18.73 6.69 -20.00
C VAL A 212 -20.05 5.97 -19.78
N SER A 213 -20.84 5.78 -20.84
CA SER A 213 -22.14 5.08 -20.74
C SER A 213 -22.01 3.63 -20.28
N GLN A 214 -20.98 2.91 -20.71
CA GLN A 214 -20.72 1.53 -20.26
C GLN A 214 -20.36 1.51 -18.77
N ARG A 215 -19.44 2.38 -18.34
CA ARG A 215 -19.06 2.48 -16.94
C ARG A 215 -20.24 2.91 -16.07
N ASP A 216 -21.04 3.86 -16.53
CA ASP A 216 -22.22 4.31 -15.80
C ASP A 216 -23.24 3.17 -15.61
N ALA A 217 -23.46 2.36 -16.66
CA ALA A 217 -24.32 1.18 -16.56
C ALA A 217 -23.75 0.10 -15.63
N GLU A 218 -22.43 -0.12 -15.62
CA GLU A 218 -21.76 -1.03 -14.67
C GLU A 218 -21.98 -0.56 -13.22
N VAL A 219 -21.80 0.75 -12.97
CA VAL A 219 -21.98 1.35 -11.64
C VAL A 219 -23.45 1.28 -11.20
N ASP A 220 -24.39 1.57 -12.09
CA ASP A 220 -25.82 1.47 -11.80
C ASP A 220 -26.23 0.02 -11.48
N SER A 221 -25.76 -0.94 -12.29
CA SER A 221 -26.03 -2.36 -12.04
C SER A 221 -25.43 -2.83 -10.72
N PHE A 222 -24.20 -2.42 -10.39
CA PHE A 222 -23.56 -2.77 -9.13
C PHE A 222 -24.31 -2.17 -7.93
N ARG A 223 -24.74 -0.91 -8.05
CA ARG A 223 -25.55 -0.22 -7.04
C ARG A 223 -26.87 -0.97 -6.80
N ASP A 224 -27.58 -1.34 -7.85
CA ASP A 224 -28.86 -2.05 -7.75
C ASP A 224 -28.68 -3.43 -7.08
N LEU A 225 -27.64 -4.18 -7.47
CA LEU A 225 -27.30 -5.46 -6.84
C LEU A 225 -26.99 -5.28 -5.35
N TYR A 226 -26.20 -4.28 -4.98
CA TYR A 226 -25.87 -3.98 -3.60
C TYR A 226 -27.11 -3.65 -2.75
N PHE A 227 -28.00 -2.76 -3.23
CA PHE A 227 -29.24 -2.44 -2.51
C PHE A 227 -30.24 -3.60 -2.46
N SER A 228 -30.11 -4.57 -3.36
CA SER A 228 -30.86 -5.84 -3.28
C SER A 228 -30.24 -6.87 -2.33
N ALA A 229 -29.13 -6.53 -1.66
CA ALA A 229 -28.35 -7.41 -0.79
C ALA A 229 -27.83 -8.68 -1.49
N ASP A 230 -27.46 -8.55 -2.77
CA ASP A 230 -26.79 -9.61 -3.51
C ASP A 230 -25.43 -9.96 -2.86
N PRO A 231 -25.11 -11.25 -2.64
CA PRO A 231 -23.92 -11.63 -1.90
C PRO A 231 -22.61 -11.11 -2.49
N ASP A 232 -22.44 -11.22 -3.81
CA ASP A 232 -21.21 -10.82 -4.48
C ASP A 232 -21.06 -9.29 -4.45
N ALA A 233 -22.17 -8.57 -4.62
CA ALA A 233 -22.17 -7.11 -4.53
C ALA A 233 -21.87 -6.61 -3.10
N VAL A 234 -22.40 -7.25 -2.07
CA VAL A 234 -22.11 -6.91 -0.66
C VAL A 234 -20.64 -7.19 -0.33
N ILE A 235 -20.09 -8.32 -0.77
CA ILE A 235 -18.66 -8.64 -0.61
C ILE A 235 -17.81 -7.56 -1.30
N ALA A 236 -18.06 -7.30 -2.59
CA ALA A 236 -17.30 -6.33 -3.37
C ALA A 236 -17.39 -4.91 -2.79
N TYR A 237 -18.56 -4.47 -2.33
CA TYR A 237 -18.74 -3.18 -1.68
C TYR A 237 -17.87 -3.07 -0.42
N ASN A 238 -17.93 -4.06 0.47
CA ASN A 238 -17.15 -4.04 1.71
C ASN A 238 -15.65 -4.20 1.45
N THR A 239 -15.25 -4.92 0.40
CA THR A 239 -13.85 -4.94 -0.07
C THR A 239 -13.40 -3.53 -0.44
N MET A 240 -14.19 -2.79 -1.21
CA MET A 240 -13.84 -1.41 -1.60
C MET A 240 -13.80 -0.44 -0.42
N VAL A 241 -14.65 -0.64 0.59
CA VAL A 241 -14.61 0.13 1.85
C VAL A 241 -13.29 -0.13 2.58
N LEU A 242 -12.95 -1.40 2.84
CA LEU A 242 -11.74 -1.76 3.58
C LEU A 242 -10.44 -1.47 2.82
N GLU A 243 -10.46 -1.48 1.47
CA GLU A 243 -9.32 -1.05 0.65
C GLU A 243 -9.04 0.46 0.74
N ARG A 244 -10.05 1.27 1.07
CA ARG A 244 -9.91 2.71 1.28
C ARG A 244 -9.42 3.06 2.69
N SER A 245 -9.49 2.13 3.63
CA SER A 245 -9.03 2.30 5.01
C SER A 245 -7.53 2.65 5.05
N ALA A 246 -7.22 3.81 5.62
CA ALA A 246 -5.85 4.27 5.78
C ALA A 246 -5.13 3.52 6.92
N TYR A 247 -4.15 2.68 6.58
CA TYR A 247 -3.22 2.04 7.51
C TYR A 247 -1.78 2.44 7.19
N PRO A 248 -0.85 2.38 8.18
CA PRO A 248 0.57 2.59 7.95
C PRO A 248 1.13 1.71 6.82
N GLU A 249 2.14 2.19 6.10
CA GLU A 249 2.69 1.48 4.93
C GLU A 249 3.28 0.11 5.26
N ASP A 250 3.74 -0.09 6.48
CA ASP A 250 4.35 -1.34 6.94
C ASP A 250 3.33 -2.37 7.45
N PHE A 251 2.04 -2.06 7.39
CA PHE A 251 0.98 -3.00 7.77
C PHE A 251 0.65 -3.94 6.60
N PRO A 252 0.34 -5.22 6.88
CA PRO A 252 -0.24 -6.09 5.90
C PRO A 252 -1.61 -5.55 5.46
N ARG A 253 -1.94 -5.76 4.18
CA ARG A 253 -3.21 -5.32 3.57
C ARG A 253 -4.06 -6.50 3.08
N ALA A 254 -3.71 -7.71 3.48
CA ALA A 254 -4.43 -8.90 3.06
C ALA A 254 -5.64 -9.12 3.98
N PHE A 255 -6.80 -9.23 3.36
CA PHE A 255 -8.01 -9.66 4.05
C PHE A 255 -8.88 -10.48 3.09
N SER A 256 -9.84 -11.20 3.65
CA SER A 256 -10.82 -11.97 2.89
C SER A 256 -12.18 -11.79 3.54
N ILE A 257 -13.21 -11.66 2.71
CA ILE A 257 -14.58 -11.39 3.14
C ILE A 257 -15.48 -12.52 2.65
N GLY A 258 -16.33 -13.02 3.55
CA GLY A 258 -17.43 -13.92 3.25
C GLY A 258 -18.75 -13.30 3.71
N TYR A 259 -19.83 -13.57 2.99
CA TYR A 259 -21.15 -13.04 3.32
C TYR A 259 -22.24 -14.09 3.09
N SER A 260 -23.21 -14.16 4.01
CA SER A 260 -24.43 -14.96 3.85
C SER A 260 -25.63 -14.03 3.86
N ALA A 261 -26.33 -13.95 2.72
CA ALA A 261 -27.56 -13.17 2.58
C ALA A 261 -28.68 -13.69 3.49
N THR A 262 -28.75 -15.01 3.67
CA THR A 262 -29.72 -15.68 4.54
C THR A 262 -29.66 -15.19 5.98
N SER A 263 -28.44 -15.14 6.53
CA SER A 263 -28.21 -14.76 7.93
C SER A 263 -27.82 -13.29 8.11
N LYS A 264 -27.69 -12.55 7.00
CA LYS A 264 -27.13 -11.19 6.95
C LYS A 264 -25.82 -11.08 7.74
N GLN A 265 -25.00 -12.12 7.65
CA GLN A 265 -23.75 -12.23 8.40
C GLN A 265 -22.57 -11.99 7.46
N LEU A 266 -21.72 -11.03 7.83
CA LEU A 266 -20.43 -10.79 7.19
C LEU A 266 -19.31 -11.40 8.04
N VAL A 267 -18.35 -12.08 7.43
CA VAL A 267 -17.15 -12.60 8.09
C VAL A 267 -15.92 -12.05 7.40
N ILE A 268 -15.00 -11.51 8.18
CA ILE A 268 -13.78 -10.87 7.72
C ILE A 268 -12.60 -11.59 8.36
N GLU A 269 -11.74 -12.18 7.53
CA GLU A 269 -10.40 -12.61 7.92
C GLU A 269 -9.42 -11.50 7.57
N PHE A 270 -8.70 -11.00 8.56
CA PHE A 270 -7.83 -9.84 8.41
C PHE A 270 -6.41 -10.18 8.88
N GLU A 271 -5.42 -9.98 8.01
CA GLU A 271 -4.02 -10.12 8.39
C GLU A 271 -3.60 -8.92 9.24
N LEU A 272 -3.14 -9.19 10.46
CA LEU A 272 -2.65 -8.20 11.41
C LEU A 272 -1.13 -8.03 11.27
N PRO A 273 -0.59 -6.84 11.56
CA PRO A 273 0.87 -6.68 11.68
C PRO A 273 1.42 -7.52 12.83
N THR A 274 2.68 -7.94 12.75
CA THR A 274 3.37 -8.60 13.89
C THR A 274 3.76 -7.57 14.95
N VAL A 275 4.21 -8.05 16.12
CA VAL A 275 4.65 -7.18 17.23
C VAL A 275 5.83 -6.26 16.88
N ASP A 276 6.53 -6.54 15.77
CA ASP A 276 7.71 -5.79 15.33
C ASP A 276 7.40 -4.34 14.91
N VAL A 277 6.14 -4.04 14.61
CA VAL A 277 5.68 -2.67 14.30
C VAL A 277 5.77 -1.71 15.49
N VAL A 278 5.88 -2.25 16.71
CA VAL A 278 6.06 -1.46 17.94
C VAL A 278 7.53 -1.08 18.10
N PRO A 279 7.86 0.21 18.30
CA PRO A 279 9.25 0.66 18.48
C PRO A 279 9.97 -0.06 19.62
N GLN A 280 11.07 -0.76 19.28
CA GLN A 280 11.89 -1.53 20.23
C GLN A 280 12.60 -0.65 21.27
N SER A 281 12.81 0.62 20.96
CA SER A 281 13.41 1.60 21.89
C SER A 281 12.33 2.51 22.49
N SER A 282 12.53 2.86 23.76
CA SER A 282 11.64 3.77 24.51
C SER A 282 12.14 5.21 24.51
N GLU A 283 13.45 5.42 24.58
CA GLU A 283 14.10 6.73 24.50
C GLU A 283 15.52 6.59 23.95
N PHE A 284 16.00 7.64 23.29
CA PHE A 284 17.40 7.87 22.94
C PHE A 284 17.96 8.99 23.80
N ARG A 285 19.12 8.74 24.44
CA ARG A 285 19.79 9.71 25.30
C ARG A 285 21.19 9.99 24.82
N PHE A 286 21.52 11.28 24.63
CA PHE A 286 22.88 11.70 24.33
C PHE A 286 23.75 11.76 25.59
N ILE A 287 24.79 10.92 25.64
CA ILE A 287 25.75 10.87 26.74
C ILE A 287 26.94 11.77 26.40
N LYS A 288 26.85 13.05 26.80
CA LYS A 288 27.87 14.09 26.55
C LYS A 288 29.30 13.68 26.90
N ALA A 289 29.48 12.91 27.98
CA ALA A 289 30.79 12.47 28.45
C ALA A 289 31.50 11.50 27.49
N ARG A 290 30.73 10.74 26.68
CA ARG A 290 31.25 9.72 25.77
C ARG A 290 31.04 10.06 24.29
N ASP A 291 30.34 11.16 23.98
CA ASP A 291 29.91 11.54 22.63
C ASP A 291 29.16 10.41 21.90
N ILE A 292 28.24 9.74 22.60
CA ILE A 292 27.46 8.60 22.10
C ILE A 292 25.97 8.82 22.40
N ILE A 293 25.12 8.44 21.45
CA ILE A 293 23.66 8.34 21.65
C ILE A 293 23.34 6.89 22.01
N GLU A 294 22.82 6.67 23.21
CA GLU A 294 22.43 5.35 23.70
C GLU A 294 20.91 5.17 23.59
N ALA A 295 20.48 4.02 23.08
CA ALA A 295 19.08 3.63 23.03
C ALA A 295 18.70 2.86 24.30
N LYS A 296 17.60 3.25 24.95
CA LYS A 296 17.04 2.50 26.05
C LYS A 296 15.99 1.53 25.53
N PRO A 297 16.18 0.20 25.72
CA PRO A 297 15.23 -0.79 25.26
C PRO A 297 13.86 -0.58 25.93
N ARG A 298 12.78 -0.75 25.17
CA ARG A 298 11.42 -0.72 25.69
C ARG A 298 11.18 -1.97 26.54
N LYS A 299 10.40 -1.81 27.62
CA LYS A 299 10.06 -2.94 28.49
C LYS A 299 9.12 -3.89 27.76
N ALA A 300 9.35 -5.20 27.87
CA ALA A 300 8.50 -6.21 27.23
C ALA A 300 7.02 -6.08 27.62
N THR A 301 6.71 -5.68 28.86
CA THR A 301 5.33 -5.43 29.32
C THR A 301 4.65 -4.29 28.58
N GLU A 302 5.41 -3.26 28.23
CA GLU A 302 4.91 -2.08 27.53
C GLU A 302 4.69 -2.40 26.05
N THR A 303 5.63 -3.09 25.42
CA THR A 303 5.48 -3.60 24.05
C THR A 303 4.25 -4.51 23.93
N LYS A 304 4.03 -5.42 24.88
CA LYS A 304 2.85 -6.30 24.93
C LYS A 304 1.55 -5.50 25.03
N ALA A 305 1.52 -4.47 25.88
CA ALA A 305 0.33 -3.64 26.06
C ALA A 305 0.00 -2.83 24.80
N LEU A 306 1.00 -2.16 24.20
CA LEU A 306 0.83 -1.40 22.95
C LEU A 306 0.34 -2.29 21.81
N TYR A 307 0.91 -3.49 21.67
CA TYR A 307 0.49 -4.42 20.62
C TYR A 307 -0.92 -4.98 20.85
N GLN A 308 -1.29 -5.28 22.10
CA GLN A 308 -2.67 -5.68 22.42
C GLN A 308 -3.68 -4.56 22.12
N ASP A 309 -3.33 -3.32 22.43
CA ASP A 309 -4.16 -2.15 22.12
C ASP A 309 -4.29 -1.93 20.60
N LEU A 310 -3.20 -2.14 19.85
CA LEU A 310 -3.20 -2.09 18.39
C LEU A 310 -4.14 -3.14 17.78
N VAL A 311 -4.00 -4.41 18.17
CA VAL A 311 -4.88 -5.49 17.69
C VAL A 311 -6.35 -5.20 18.00
N ALA A 312 -6.62 -4.66 19.19
CA ALA A 312 -7.97 -4.26 19.59
C ALA A 312 -8.50 -3.07 18.75
N SER A 313 -7.62 -2.10 18.45
CA SER A 313 -7.95 -0.93 17.63
C SER A 313 -8.33 -1.33 16.22
N ILE A 314 -7.55 -2.21 15.58
CA ILE A 314 -7.83 -2.72 14.22
C ILE A 314 -9.18 -3.45 14.20
N ALA A 315 -9.44 -4.34 15.16
CA ALA A 315 -10.70 -5.08 15.20
C ALA A 315 -11.94 -4.16 15.35
N LEU A 316 -11.87 -3.19 16.29
CA LEU A 316 -12.98 -2.25 16.49
C LEU A 316 -13.16 -1.30 15.31
N ARG A 317 -12.06 -0.87 14.69
CA ARG A 317 -12.07 -0.03 13.49
C ARG A 317 -12.75 -0.73 12.33
N THR A 318 -12.32 -1.95 12.00
CA THR A 318 -12.91 -2.71 10.88
C THR A 318 -14.40 -2.97 11.09
N LEU A 319 -14.82 -3.27 12.32
CA LEU A 319 -16.24 -3.42 12.66
C LEU A 319 -17.00 -2.09 12.47
N HIS A 320 -16.42 -0.96 12.86
CA HIS A 320 -17.00 0.36 12.69
C HIS A 320 -17.17 0.72 11.21
N GLU A 321 -16.09 0.63 10.43
CA GLU A 321 -16.07 0.96 9.00
C GLU A 321 -17.16 0.18 8.24
N VAL A 322 -17.28 -1.13 8.49
CA VAL A 322 -18.27 -1.99 7.82
C VAL A 322 -19.70 -1.70 8.24
N PHE A 323 -19.96 -1.48 9.54
CA PHE A 323 -21.32 -1.19 9.99
C PHE A 323 -21.78 0.21 9.59
N GLU A 324 -20.88 1.20 9.60
CA GLU A 324 -21.16 2.56 9.16
C GLU A 324 -21.41 2.60 7.65
N ALA A 325 -20.54 1.94 6.87
CA ALA A 325 -20.65 1.93 5.41
C ALA A 325 -21.86 1.15 4.88
N ASP A 326 -22.55 0.33 5.68
CA ASP A 326 -23.70 -0.49 5.26
C ASP A 326 -24.97 0.35 4.99
N GLN A 327 -25.03 0.93 3.80
CA GLN A 327 -26.15 1.72 3.29
C GLN A 327 -27.38 0.85 2.94
N ALA A 328 -27.18 -0.40 2.52
CA ALA A 328 -28.26 -1.31 2.12
C ALA A 328 -28.98 -1.98 3.31
N GLN A 329 -28.48 -1.83 4.54
CA GLN A 329 -28.93 -2.62 5.71
C GLN A 329 -28.85 -4.13 5.43
N ALA A 330 -27.77 -4.51 4.74
CA ALA A 330 -27.49 -5.88 4.36
C ALA A 330 -26.79 -6.67 5.48
N ILE A 331 -26.22 -5.98 6.48
CA ILE A 331 -25.39 -6.61 7.52
C ILE A 331 -26.06 -6.45 8.88
N ASP A 332 -26.58 -7.55 9.42
CA ASP A 332 -27.12 -7.58 10.80
C ASP A 332 -26.03 -8.01 11.80
N THR A 333 -25.13 -8.90 11.38
CA THR A 333 -24.05 -9.46 12.19
C THR A 333 -22.72 -9.40 11.46
N CYS A 334 -21.65 -9.00 12.14
CA CYS A 334 -20.30 -9.06 11.61
C CYS A 334 -19.40 -9.91 12.52
N CYS A 335 -18.59 -10.78 11.91
CA CYS A 335 -17.53 -11.50 12.56
C CYS A 335 -16.18 -11.02 12.03
N PHE A 336 -15.29 -10.61 12.93
CA PHE A 336 -13.92 -10.22 12.60
C PHE A 336 -12.97 -11.25 13.19
N ASN A 337 -12.09 -11.81 12.36
CA ASN A 337 -11.03 -12.73 12.73
C ASN A 337 -9.69 -12.12 12.31
N GLY A 338 -8.85 -11.79 13.29
CA GLY A 338 -7.53 -11.24 13.04
C GLY A 338 -6.45 -12.30 13.23
N PHE A 339 -5.64 -12.54 12.20
CA PHE A 339 -4.54 -13.52 12.23
C PHE A 339 -3.20 -12.89 11.89
N ILE A 340 -2.10 -13.58 12.20
CA ILE A 340 -0.76 -13.20 11.74
C ILE A 340 -0.10 -14.37 11.02
N HIS A 341 0.82 -14.10 10.10
CA HIS A 341 1.76 -15.11 9.63
C HIS A 341 3.02 -15.10 10.49
N THR A 342 3.38 -16.25 11.04
CA THR A 342 4.59 -16.41 11.84
C THR A 342 5.13 -17.83 11.75
N VAL A 343 6.34 -18.05 12.27
CA VAL A 343 6.94 -19.37 12.37
C VAL A 343 6.74 -19.89 13.79
N ASP A 344 6.20 -21.10 13.91
CA ASP A 344 6.14 -21.78 15.19
C ASP A 344 7.57 -22.16 15.63
N LEU A 345 8.05 -21.54 16.70
CA LEU A 345 9.40 -21.74 17.22
C LEU A 345 9.67 -23.19 17.68
N ALA A 346 8.63 -23.96 18.01
CA ALA A 346 8.77 -25.35 18.43
C ALA A 346 8.92 -26.31 17.24
N THR A 347 8.27 -26.02 16.12
CA THR A 347 8.21 -26.92 14.96
C THR A 347 8.96 -26.40 13.72
N GLY A 348 9.29 -25.12 13.69
CA GLY A 348 9.91 -24.43 12.55
C GLY A 348 8.99 -24.28 11.33
N ARG A 349 7.68 -24.53 11.49
CA ARG A 349 6.70 -24.48 10.40
C ARG A 349 6.02 -23.12 10.35
N ASP A 350 5.66 -22.69 9.16
CA ASP A 350 4.79 -21.54 8.96
C ASP A 350 3.40 -21.85 9.54
N VAL A 351 2.92 -20.96 10.40
CA VAL A 351 1.62 -21.05 11.07
C VAL A 351 0.87 -19.73 10.93
N GLN A 352 -0.45 -19.83 11.03
CA GLN A 352 -1.36 -18.69 10.94
C GLN A 352 -2.26 -18.62 12.19
N PRO A 353 -1.71 -18.23 13.36
CA PRO A 353 -2.51 -18.13 14.57
C PRO A 353 -3.46 -16.93 14.51
N HIS A 354 -4.73 -17.16 14.80
CA HIS A 354 -5.70 -16.11 15.10
C HIS A 354 -5.40 -15.49 16.45
N LEU A 355 -5.24 -14.17 16.51
CA LEU A 355 -4.99 -13.43 17.75
C LEU A 355 -6.26 -12.87 18.36
N ILE A 356 -7.28 -12.65 17.54
CA ILE A 356 -8.56 -12.09 17.94
C ILE A 356 -9.69 -12.66 17.08
N SER A 357 -10.82 -12.94 17.70
CA SER A 357 -12.08 -13.21 17.02
C SER A 357 -13.22 -12.53 17.76
N VAL A 358 -14.04 -11.79 17.03
CA VAL A 358 -15.17 -11.02 17.57
C VAL A 358 -16.38 -11.32 16.72
N ARG A 359 -17.54 -11.52 17.34
CA ARG A 359 -18.83 -11.59 16.63
C ARG A 359 -19.81 -10.67 17.34
N THR A 360 -20.36 -9.70 16.61
CA THR A 360 -21.31 -8.73 17.17
C THR A 360 -22.41 -8.40 16.17
N THR A 361 -23.51 -7.82 16.66
CA THR A 361 -24.61 -7.34 15.84
C THR A 361 -24.53 -5.83 15.65
N LYS A 362 -25.07 -5.34 14.51
CA LYS A 362 -25.10 -3.91 14.18
C LYS A 362 -25.78 -3.07 15.28
N PRO A 363 -26.94 -3.45 15.86
CA PRO A 363 -27.56 -2.67 16.92
C PRO A 363 -26.71 -2.59 18.19
N LEU A 364 -26.15 -3.72 18.64
CA LEU A 364 -25.31 -3.77 19.84
C LEU A 364 -24.05 -2.92 19.68
N PHE A 365 -23.42 -2.95 18.51
CA PHE A 365 -22.21 -2.18 18.24
C PHE A 365 -22.48 -0.69 18.07
N SER A 366 -23.59 -0.32 17.40
CA SER A 366 -23.94 1.09 17.12
C SER A 366 -24.25 1.91 18.38
N GLU A 367 -24.61 1.27 19.48
CA GLU A 367 -24.83 1.94 20.78
C GLU A 367 -23.51 2.34 21.48
N ILE A 368 -22.37 1.83 21.01
CA ILE A 368 -21.07 2.01 21.66
C ILE A 368 -20.42 3.32 21.18
N ASN A 369 -20.09 4.20 22.13
CA ASN A 369 -19.29 5.39 21.83
C ASN A 369 -17.79 5.03 21.82
N LEU A 370 -17.28 4.62 20.65
CA LEU A 370 -15.89 4.18 20.47
C LEU A 370 -14.83 5.24 20.85
N ALA A 371 -15.14 6.53 20.78
CA ALA A 371 -14.23 7.60 21.19
C ALA A 371 -13.94 7.62 22.71
N ARG A 372 -14.71 6.89 23.51
CA ARG A 372 -14.64 6.92 24.98
C ARG A 372 -14.47 5.54 25.62
N VAL A 373 -14.27 4.49 24.83
CA VAL A 373 -14.15 3.13 25.37
C VAL A 373 -12.71 2.76 25.71
N ASP A 374 -12.56 1.94 26.75
CA ASP A 374 -11.40 1.07 26.88
C ASP A 374 -11.55 -0.09 25.88
N LYS A 375 -10.68 -0.14 24.87
CA LYS A 375 -10.80 -1.04 23.71
C LYS A 375 -10.86 -2.52 24.13
N ALA A 376 -10.02 -2.92 25.07
CA ALA A 376 -9.98 -4.30 25.59
C ALA A 376 -11.26 -4.68 26.36
N THR A 377 -11.80 -3.78 27.18
CA THR A 377 -13.07 -4.00 27.88
C THR A 377 -14.24 -4.03 26.93
N CYS A 378 -14.26 -3.14 25.93
CA CYS A 378 -15.25 -3.12 24.87
C CYS A 378 -15.34 -4.49 24.17
N LEU A 379 -14.20 -4.99 23.69
CA LEU A 379 -14.13 -6.30 23.03
C LEU A 379 -14.58 -7.45 23.93
N ARG A 380 -14.21 -7.46 25.21
CA ARG A 380 -14.70 -8.47 26.17
C ARG A 380 -16.22 -8.43 26.32
N ASN A 381 -16.82 -7.23 26.38
CA ASN A 381 -18.26 -7.08 26.50
C ASN A 381 -18.99 -7.51 25.22
N LEU A 382 -18.36 -7.36 24.06
CA LEU A 382 -18.82 -7.90 22.78
C LEU A 382 -18.64 -9.43 22.65
N GLY A 383 -18.11 -10.10 23.67
CA GLY A 383 -17.88 -11.56 23.65
C GLY A 383 -16.66 -11.97 22.81
N ALA A 384 -15.71 -11.07 22.56
CA ALA A 384 -14.51 -11.37 21.79
C ALA A 384 -13.63 -12.42 22.46
N ALA A 385 -13.14 -13.37 21.67
CA ALA A 385 -12.00 -14.20 22.02
C ALA A 385 -10.72 -13.43 21.66
N VAL A 386 -10.01 -12.90 22.65
CA VAL A 386 -8.76 -12.15 22.46
C VAL A 386 -7.60 -12.89 23.10
N SER A 387 -6.49 -13.03 22.37
CA SER A 387 -5.27 -13.63 22.87
C SER A 387 -4.67 -12.81 24.02
N ARG A 388 -4.52 -13.45 25.18
CA ARG A 388 -3.85 -12.84 26.35
C ARG A 388 -2.35 -12.63 26.14
N HIS A 389 -1.77 -13.29 25.14
CA HIS A 389 -0.36 -13.20 24.78
C HIS A 389 -0.20 -13.00 23.27
N ALA A 390 -0.91 -12.00 22.72
CA ALA A 390 -0.88 -11.69 21.28
C ALA A 390 0.56 -11.47 20.76
N ALA A 391 1.42 -10.81 21.54
CA ALA A 391 2.83 -10.57 21.19
C ALA A 391 3.67 -11.87 21.08
N GLU A 392 3.19 -12.98 21.66
CA GLU A 392 3.82 -14.30 21.59
C GLU A 392 3.12 -15.21 20.56
N ALA A 393 2.26 -14.64 19.71
CA ALA A 393 1.48 -15.35 18.70
C ALA A 393 0.60 -16.47 19.26
N GLN A 394 0.15 -16.36 20.52
CA GLN A 394 -0.73 -17.36 21.11
C GLN A 394 -2.10 -17.35 20.42
N ALA A 395 -2.44 -18.45 19.75
CA ALA A 395 -3.69 -18.59 19.02
C ALA A 395 -4.92 -18.61 19.95
N VAL A 396 -6.01 -18.01 19.46
CA VAL A 396 -7.38 -18.22 19.95
C VAL A 396 -8.20 -18.96 18.88
N LYS A 397 -9.20 -19.73 19.30
CA LYS A 397 -10.10 -20.37 18.32
C LYS A 397 -11.07 -19.33 17.75
N PRO A 398 -11.21 -19.19 16.42
CA PRO A 398 -12.23 -18.35 15.82
C PRO A 398 -13.63 -18.71 16.29
N ILE A 399 -14.46 -17.71 16.57
CA ILE A 399 -15.86 -17.89 16.96
C ILE A 399 -16.67 -18.42 15.75
N VAL A 400 -16.32 -17.96 14.55
CA VAL A 400 -16.83 -18.46 13.27
C VAL A 400 -15.62 -18.77 12.40
N GLU A 401 -15.57 -19.96 11.81
CA GLU A 401 -14.48 -20.36 10.91
C GLU A 401 -14.76 -19.85 9.50
N PHE A 402 -13.81 -19.12 8.88
CA PHE A 402 -14.00 -18.49 7.57
C PHE A 402 -14.29 -19.47 6.43
N ASN A 403 -13.79 -20.71 6.52
CA ASN A 403 -14.04 -21.75 5.53
C ASN A 403 -15.54 -22.10 5.40
N MET A 404 -16.39 -21.66 6.33
CA MET A 404 -17.85 -21.81 6.25
C MET A 404 -18.53 -20.74 5.36
N MET A 405 -17.80 -19.76 4.80
CA MET A 405 -18.36 -18.61 4.06
C MET A 405 -17.52 -18.11 2.85
N ASP A 406 -16.50 -18.84 2.39
CA ASP A 406 -15.70 -18.47 1.21
C ASP A 406 -16.49 -18.71 -0.08
N ALA A 407 -16.66 -17.71 -0.95
CA ALA A 407 -17.37 -17.84 -2.23
C ALA A 407 -16.77 -18.89 -3.19
N ARG A 408 -15.52 -19.34 -2.96
CA ARG A 408 -14.85 -20.42 -3.72
C ARG A 408 -15.17 -21.81 -3.20
N PHE A 409 -15.71 -21.90 -1.99
CA PHE A 409 -16.23 -23.12 -1.38
C PHE A 409 -17.68 -22.86 -1.04
N ILE A 410 -18.60 -23.17 -1.96
CA ILE A 410 -20.04 -23.20 -1.67
C ILE A 410 -20.24 -24.19 -0.51
N ASP A 411 -20.26 -23.70 0.73
CA ASP A 411 -20.52 -24.56 1.87
C ASP A 411 -22.03 -24.82 1.97
N GLN A 412 -22.33 -26.06 2.31
CA GLN A 412 -23.60 -26.77 2.23
C GLN A 412 -24.74 -26.17 3.08
N THR A 413 -24.51 -25.00 3.69
CA THR A 413 -25.40 -24.35 4.64
C THR A 413 -26.41 -23.44 3.97
N ASP A 414 -26.10 -22.84 2.81
CA ASP A 414 -27.05 -21.96 2.09
C ASP A 414 -28.14 -22.71 1.32
N LEU A 415 -28.07 -24.05 1.27
CA LEU A 415 -29.23 -24.86 0.85
C LEU A 415 -30.33 -24.85 1.92
N VAL A 416 -30.05 -24.58 3.20
CA VAL A 416 -31.06 -24.76 4.27
C VAL A 416 -32.25 -23.79 4.18
N SER A 417 -32.10 -22.67 3.47
CA SER A 417 -33.18 -21.68 3.33
C SER A 417 -33.97 -21.77 2.03
N GLY A 418 -33.57 -22.66 1.11
CA GLY A 418 -34.39 -23.06 -0.06
C GLY A 418 -35.22 -24.35 0.15
N LEU A 419 -35.07 -25.04 1.28
CA LEU A 419 -35.55 -26.41 1.51
C LEU A 419 -37.01 -26.55 1.94
N GLY A 420 -37.93 -26.10 1.10
CA GLY A 420 -39.29 -26.63 1.11
C GLY A 420 -39.41 -28.04 0.52
N SER A 421 -38.44 -28.49 -0.32
CA SER A 421 -38.67 -29.64 -1.21
C SER A 421 -37.69 -30.82 -1.15
N ALA A 422 -36.46 -30.69 -0.64
CA ALA A 422 -35.54 -31.83 -0.64
C ALA A 422 -35.84 -32.83 0.51
N PRO A 423 -35.77 -34.14 0.27
CA PRO A 423 -36.05 -35.17 1.26
C PRO A 423 -35.03 -35.14 2.40
N ASN A 424 -35.52 -35.23 3.65
CA ASN A 424 -34.65 -35.36 4.81
C ASN A 424 -34.20 -36.80 4.98
N LEU A 425 -32.88 -37.04 4.97
CA LEU A 425 -32.28 -38.36 5.13
C LEU A 425 -32.57 -38.98 6.49
N MET A 426 -32.88 -38.17 7.51
CA MET A 426 -33.30 -38.68 8.82
C MET A 426 -34.74 -39.21 8.83
N ASP A 427 -35.55 -38.92 7.81
CA ASP A 427 -36.91 -39.44 7.66
C ASP A 427 -36.91 -40.84 7.01
N LEU A 428 -35.84 -41.21 6.30
CA LEU A 428 -35.66 -42.55 5.71
C LEU A 428 -35.44 -43.60 6.79
N THR A 429 -36.04 -44.78 6.67
CA THR A 429 -35.71 -45.93 7.53
C THR A 429 -34.23 -46.33 7.36
N PRO A 430 -33.61 -47.02 8.34
CA PRO A 430 -32.22 -47.49 8.21
C PRO A 430 -31.95 -48.28 6.91
N GLY A 431 -32.87 -49.17 6.52
CA GLY A 431 -32.74 -49.92 5.27
C GLY A 431 -32.87 -49.06 4.01
N GLU A 432 -33.75 -48.05 4.01
CA GLU A 432 -33.84 -47.09 2.89
C GLU A 432 -32.57 -46.23 2.77
N PHE A 433 -31.96 -45.88 3.90
CA PHE A 433 -30.68 -45.17 3.93
C PHE A 433 -29.52 -46.02 3.39
N GLU A 434 -29.46 -47.30 3.75
CA GLU A 434 -28.49 -48.26 3.18
C GLU A 434 -28.65 -48.39 1.66
N ILE A 435 -29.89 -48.46 1.18
CA ILE A 435 -30.20 -48.52 -0.27
C ILE A 435 -29.77 -47.23 -0.98
N LEU A 436 -30.01 -46.07 -0.38
CA LEU A 436 -29.59 -44.78 -0.92
C LEU A 436 -28.06 -44.73 -1.10
N VAL A 437 -27.30 -45.11 -0.07
CA VAL A 437 -25.84 -45.11 -0.10
C VAL A 437 -25.32 -46.10 -1.14
N ALA A 438 -25.91 -47.29 -1.25
CA ALA A 438 -25.53 -48.26 -2.28
C ALA A 438 -25.78 -47.71 -3.70
N ASN A 439 -26.92 -47.05 -3.93
CA ASN A 439 -27.25 -46.44 -5.22
C ASN A 439 -26.31 -45.28 -5.57
N LEU A 440 -25.95 -44.45 -4.59
CA LEU A 440 -24.99 -43.36 -4.75
C LEU A 440 -23.67 -43.90 -5.34
N PHE A 441 -23.08 -44.89 -4.69
CA PHE A 441 -21.83 -45.48 -5.16
C PHE A 441 -21.98 -46.24 -6.49
N GLY A 442 -23.15 -46.81 -6.75
CA GLY A 442 -23.51 -47.37 -8.05
C GLY A 442 -23.45 -46.34 -9.18
N GLN A 443 -24.03 -45.15 -8.95
CA GLN A 443 -24.01 -44.04 -9.91
C GLN A 443 -22.63 -43.42 -10.07
N MET A 444 -21.81 -43.46 -9.02
CA MET A 444 -20.39 -43.07 -9.08
C MET A 444 -19.49 -44.09 -9.81
N GLY A 445 -20.08 -45.15 -10.38
CA GLY A 445 -19.39 -46.09 -11.27
C GLY A 445 -18.86 -47.36 -10.58
N LEU A 446 -19.22 -47.62 -9.32
CA LEU A 446 -18.93 -48.90 -8.67
C LEU A 446 -20.00 -49.94 -9.01
N GLU A 447 -19.62 -51.19 -9.27
CA GLU A 447 -20.62 -52.26 -9.41
C GLU A 447 -21.06 -52.75 -8.01
N SER A 448 -22.10 -52.12 -7.48
CA SER A 448 -22.65 -52.39 -6.14
C SER A 448 -23.67 -53.53 -6.15
N LYS A 449 -23.56 -54.46 -5.20
CA LYS A 449 -24.61 -55.43 -4.85
C LYS A 449 -24.99 -55.25 -3.38
N LEU A 450 -26.28 -55.06 -3.13
CA LEU A 450 -26.82 -55.05 -1.76
C LEU A 450 -26.72 -56.45 -1.17
N THR A 451 -26.20 -56.54 0.05
CA THR A 451 -26.13 -57.79 0.82
C THR A 451 -27.51 -58.08 1.42
N ARG A 452 -27.94 -59.35 1.44
CA ARG A 452 -29.20 -59.71 2.14
C ARG A 452 -28.95 -59.67 3.63
N SER A 453 -29.85 -59.00 4.36
CA SER A 453 -29.75 -58.66 5.77
C SER A 453 -29.14 -59.75 6.67
N SER A 454 -28.18 -59.32 7.47
CA SER A 454 -27.93 -59.80 8.84
C SER A 454 -27.47 -61.26 9.02
N ARG A 455 -26.47 -61.71 8.27
CA ARG A 455 -25.61 -62.84 8.71
C ARG A 455 -24.11 -62.56 8.70
N ASP A 456 -23.65 -61.59 7.90
CA ASP A 456 -22.22 -61.30 7.74
C ASP A 456 -21.86 -59.93 8.32
N GLY A 457 -21.56 -59.89 9.63
CA GLY A 457 -20.69 -58.87 10.25
C GLY A 457 -21.10 -57.39 10.17
N GLY A 458 -22.30 -57.05 9.69
CA GLY A 458 -22.74 -55.66 9.53
C GLY A 458 -22.28 -54.98 8.23
N VAL A 459 -22.09 -55.75 7.15
CA VAL A 459 -21.89 -55.21 5.79
C VAL A 459 -23.22 -54.80 5.17
N ASP A 460 -23.34 -53.54 4.77
CA ASP A 460 -24.56 -53.01 4.16
C ASP A 460 -24.50 -53.04 2.63
N CYS A 461 -23.30 -52.90 2.04
CA CYS A 461 -23.09 -53.05 0.61
C CYS A 461 -21.67 -53.56 0.28
N ILE A 462 -21.59 -54.46 -0.72
CA ILE A 462 -20.32 -54.85 -1.34
C ILE A 462 -20.31 -54.28 -2.76
N ALA A 463 -19.29 -53.50 -3.06
CA ALA A 463 -19.11 -52.89 -4.37
C ALA A 463 -17.78 -53.31 -5.00
N TYR A 464 -17.71 -53.32 -6.32
CA TYR A 464 -16.49 -53.63 -7.06
C TYR A 464 -16.09 -52.46 -7.94
N ASP A 465 -14.87 -51.98 -7.74
CA ASP A 465 -14.24 -51.01 -8.63
C ASP A 465 -13.58 -51.76 -9.80
N LYS A 466 -14.01 -51.46 -11.03
CA LYS A 466 -13.56 -52.13 -12.26
C LYS A 466 -12.28 -51.54 -12.84
N ARG A 467 -11.73 -50.47 -12.27
CA ARG A 467 -10.51 -49.83 -12.79
C ARG A 467 -9.35 -50.83 -12.81
N PRO A 468 -8.70 -51.06 -13.97
CA PRO A 468 -7.52 -51.93 -14.01
C PRO A 468 -6.44 -51.39 -13.07
N ILE A 469 -5.72 -52.28 -12.37
CA ILE A 469 -4.57 -51.98 -11.47
C ILE A 469 -4.95 -51.39 -10.09
N LEU A 470 -5.96 -50.51 -10.01
CA LEU A 470 -6.39 -49.84 -8.77
C LEU A 470 -7.72 -50.37 -8.20
N GLY A 471 -8.50 -51.08 -9.01
CA GLY A 471 -9.80 -51.62 -8.64
C GLY A 471 -9.71 -52.80 -7.68
N GLY A 472 -10.85 -53.18 -7.11
CA GLY A 472 -10.92 -54.21 -6.08
C GLY A 472 -12.26 -54.25 -5.37
N LYS A 473 -12.38 -55.15 -4.39
CA LYS A 473 -13.58 -55.29 -3.58
C LYS A 473 -13.62 -54.16 -2.54
N VAL A 474 -14.74 -53.44 -2.49
CA VAL A 474 -15.00 -52.34 -1.56
C VAL A 474 -16.15 -52.74 -0.64
N VAL A 475 -15.95 -52.60 0.66
CA VAL A 475 -17.00 -52.82 1.67
C VAL A 475 -17.52 -51.46 2.09
N ILE A 476 -18.83 -51.26 1.99
CA ILE A 476 -19.49 -50.01 2.33
C ILE A 476 -20.44 -50.29 3.49
N GLN A 477 -20.36 -49.48 4.53
CA GLN A 477 -21.23 -49.53 5.69
C GLN A 477 -21.88 -48.16 5.90
N ALA A 478 -23.18 -48.13 6.14
CA ALA A 478 -23.99 -46.93 6.28
C ALA A 478 -24.62 -46.88 7.68
N LYS A 479 -24.35 -45.81 8.43
CA LYS A 479 -24.87 -45.60 9.79
C LYS A 479 -25.70 -44.32 9.86
N ARG A 480 -27.03 -44.48 9.84
CA ARG A 480 -27.99 -43.38 10.07
C ARG A 480 -28.07 -43.03 11.57
N TYR A 481 -27.11 -42.27 12.06
CA TYR A 481 -26.95 -41.91 13.48
C TYR A 481 -27.23 -40.44 13.74
N ARG A 482 -27.66 -40.12 14.97
CA ARG A 482 -27.86 -38.73 15.45
C ARG A 482 -26.63 -38.14 16.12
N HIS A 483 -25.86 -38.99 16.80
CA HIS A 483 -24.68 -38.59 17.56
C HIS A 483 -23.40 -38.97 16.81
N THR A 484 -22.30 -38.36 17.22
CA THR A 484 -20.97 -38.63 16.69
C THR A 484 -20.66 -40.13 16.71
N VAL A 485 -20.23 -40.67 15.57
CA VAL A 485 -19.81 -42.06 15.43
C VAL A 485 -18.44 -42.23 16.07
N GLY A 486 -18.35 -43.15 17.04
CA GLY A 486 -17.12 -43.47 17.74
C GLY A 486 -16.22 -44.45 16.98
N VAL A 487 -14.99 -44.60 17.47
CA VAL A 487 -13.96 -45.48 16.89
C VAL A 487 -14.36 -46.96 16.80
N SER A 488 -15.33 -47.42 17.59
CA SER A 488 -15.83 -48.80 17.54
C SER A 488 -16.36 -49.15 16.15
N ALA A 489 -17.17 -48.28 15.53
CA ALA A 489 -17.73 -48.53 14.21
C ALA A 489 -16.65 -48.62 13.12
N VAL A 490 -15.58 -47.81 13.22
CA VAL A 490 -14.45 -47.85 12.28
C VAL A 490 -13.64 -49.14 12.46
N ARG A 491 -13.45 -49.60 13.70
CA ARG A 491 -12.79 -50.87 14.01
C ARG A 491 -13.58 -52.06 13.49
N ASP A 492 -14.90 -52.04 13.66
CA ASP A 492 -15.80 -53.08 13.18
C ASP A 492 -15.74 -53.17 11.65
N LEU A 493 -15.81 -52.03 10.95
CA LEU A 493 -15.64 -51.98 9.49
C LEU A 493 -14.28 -52.57 9.06
N TYR A 494 -13.20 -52.21 9.75
CA TYR A 494 -11.88 -52.74 9.42
C TYR A 494 -11.80 -54.26 9.58
N GLY A 495 -12.35 -54.82 10.66
CA GLY A 495 -12.43 -56.27 10.85
C GLY A 495 -13.21 -56.95 9.73
N THR A 496 -14.32 -56.34 9.32
CA THR A 496 -15.15 -56.80 8.22
C THR A 496 -14.43 -56.74 6.87
N MET A 497 -13.65 -55.69 6.59
CA MET A 497 -12.82 -55.63 5.38
C MET A 497 -11.82 -56.78 5.31
N MET A 498 -11.16 -57.11 6.42
CA MET A 498 -10.19 -58.20 6.46
C MET A 498 -10.85 -59.55 6.24
N ASN A 499 -12.04 -59.78 6.84
CA ASN A 499 -12.81 -61.02 6.66
C ASN A 499 -13.32 -61.18 5.22
N GLU A 500 -13.77 -60.08 4.60
CA GLU A 500 -14.31 -60.06 3.24
C GLU A 500 -13.22 -60.01 2.15
N GLY A 501 -11.95 -59.83 2.52
CA GLY A 501 -10.84 -59.65 1.58
C GLY A 501 -10.95 -58.36 0.77
N ALA A 502 -11.52 -57.31 1.36
CA ALA A 502 -11.76 -56.03 0.70
C ALA A 502 -10.49 -55.15 0.68
N ASN A 503 -10.24 -54.52 -0.45
CA ASN A 503 -9.10 -53.61 -0.66
C ASN A 503 -9.35 -52.23 -0.05
N LYS A 504 -10.63 -51.84 0.10
CA LYS A 504 -11.03 -50.54 0.65
C LYS A 504 -12.34 -50.65 1.43
N GLY A 505 -12.46 -49.87 2.50
CA GLY A 505 -13.68 -49.73 3.29
C GLY A 505 -14.19 -48.31 3.22
N ILE A 506 -15.50 -48.14 3.18
CA ILE A 506 -16.14 -46.83 3.24
C ILE A 506 -17.18 -46.87 4.35
N LEU A 507 -17.04 -46.00 5.35
CA LEU A 507 -18.06 -45.79 6.37
C LEU A 507 -18.78 -44.49 6.05
N VAL A 508 -20.09 -44.55 5.91
CA VAL A 508 -20.95 -43.40 5.63
C VAL A 508 -21.85 -43.15 6.83
N THR A 509 -22.02 -41.91 7.25
CA THR A 509 -22.95 -41.56 8.32
C THR A 509 -23.73 -40.27 8.05
N THR A 510 -24.88 -40.14 8.69
CA THR A 510 -25.65 -38.88 8.72
C THR A 510 -25.15 -37.90 9.77
N SER A 511 -24.26 -38.31 10.68
CA SER A 511 -23.67 -37.44 11.71
C SER A 511 -22.20 -37.13 11.41
N GLY A 512 -21.35 -37.01 12.42
CA GLY A 512 -19.90 -36.82 12.25
C GLY A 512 -19.09 -37.92 12.95
N TYR A 513 -17.78 -37.91 12.76
CA TYR A 513 -16.86 -38.85 13.41
C TYR A 513 -16.08 -38.17 14.55
N GLY A 514 -15.77 -38.94 15.60
CA GLY A 514 -14.90 -38.46 16.68
C GLY A 514 -13.41 -38.43 16.27
N PRO A 515 -12.55 -37.67 16.97
CA PRO A 515 -11.10 -37.62 16.68
C PRO A 515 -10.44 -39.02 16.65
N ASP A 516 -10.85 -39.91 17.55
CA ASP A 516 -10.32 -41.28 17.62
C ASP A 516 -10.68 -42.13 16.39
N ALA A 517 -11.81 -41.85 15.73
CA ALA A 517 -12.24 -42.52 14.52
C ALA A 517 -11.36 -42.14 13.32
N PHE A 518 -11.04 -40.84 13.17
CA PHE A 518 -10.11 -40.35 12.14
C PHE A 518 -8.68 -40.86 12.40
N ASN A 519 -8.20 -40.80 13.65
CA ASN A 519 -6.88 -41.31 14.02
C ASN A 519 -6.72 -42.80 13.71
N PHE A 520 -7.76 -43.60 13.92
CA PHE A 520 -7.73 -45.02 13.61
C PHE A 520 -7.78 -45.32 12.10
N ALA A 521 -8.42 -44.45 11.29
CA ALA A 521 -8.54 -44.63 9.85
C ALA A 521 -7.31 -44.14 9.07
N SER A 522 -6.53 -43.19 9.61
CA SER A 522 -5.46 -42.48 8.89
C SER A 522 -4.37 -43.36 8.25
N ASP A 523 -4.13 -44.57 8.76
CA ASP A 523 -3.12 -45.52 8.30
C ASP A 523 -3.73 -46.77 7.65
N LYS A 524 -5.05 -46.79 7.42
CA LYS A 524 -5.79 -47.94 6.90
C LYS A 524 -6.50 -47.56 5.60
N PRO A 525 -6.81 -48.54 4.73
CA PRO A 525 -7.58 -48.28 3.50
C PRO A 525 -9.08 -48.06 3.81
N ILE A 526 -9.39 -47.15 4.74
CA ILE A 526 -10.73 -46.80 5.18
C ILE A 526 -10.99 -45.34 4.85
N GLU A 527 -12.12 -45.07 4.23
CA GLU A 527 -12.63 -43.73 3.97
C GLU A 527 -13.84 -43.47 4.86
N LEU A 528 -13.84 -42.31 5.52
CA LEU A 528 -14.90 -41.86 6.40
C LEU A 528 -15.66 -40.74 5.71
N ILE A 529 -16.96 -40.92 5.51
CA ILE A 529 -17.84 -39.96 4.85
C ILE A 529 -18.90 -39.56 5.88
N ASP A 530 -18.74 -38.36 6.42
CA ASP A 530 -19.69 -37.80 7.38
C ASP A 530 -20.93 -37.23 6.67
N GLY A 531 -21.84 -36.67 7.45
CA GLY A 531 -23.10 -36.14 6.95
C GLY A 531 -22.87 -35.07 5.88
N GLY A 532 -21.86 -34.22 6.05
CA GLY A 532 -21.50 -33.22 5.05
C GLY A 532 -20.92 -33.86 3.78
N GLY A 533 -19.98 -34.80 3.93
CA GLY A 533 -19.44 -35.55 2.81
C GLY A 533 -20.50 -36.33 2.02
N LEU A 534 -21.50 -36.90 2.70
CA LEU A 534 -22.61 -37.61 2.06
C LEU A 534 -23.49 -36.67 1.22
N LEU A 535 -23.83 -35.49 1.77
CA LEU A 535 -24.63 -34.49 1.05
C LEU A 535 -23.89 -33.99 -0.19
N TYR A 536 -22.58 -33.77 -0.08
CA TYR A 536 -21.73 -33.43 -1.22
C TYR A 536 -21.82 -34.47 -2.35
N LEU A 537 -21.65 -35.75 -2.00
CA LEU A 537 -21.66 -36.82 -2.97
C LEU A 537 -23.03 -37.02 -3.64
N LEU A 538 -24.12 -36.83 -2.90
CA LEU A 538 -25.48 -36.86 -3.46
C LEU A 538 -25.69 -35.70 -4.45
N GLN A 539 -25.17 -34.52 -4.16
CA GLN A 539 -25.26 -33.37 -5.05
C GLN A 539 -24.46 -33.57 -6.35
N GLU A 540 -23.27 -34.18 -6.29
CA GLU A 540 -22.45 -34.52 -7.47
C GLU A 540 -23.21 -35.42 -8.47
N ILE A 541 -24.07 -36.32 -7.97
CA ILE A 541 -24.93 -37.17 -8.81
C ILE A 541 -26.30 -36.53 -9.13
N GLY A 542 -26.47 -35.24 -8.84
CA GLY A 542 -27.68 -34.46 -9.13
C GLY A 542 -28.86 -34.77 -8.20
N THR A 543 -28.61 -35.35 -7.02
CA THR A 543 -29.64 -35.68 -6.02
C THR A 543 -29.58 -34.71 -4.85
N GLU A 544 -30.61 -33.87 -4.69
CA GLU A 544 -30.74 -33.00 -3.52
C GLU A 544 -31.25 -33.76 -2.30
N ALA A 545 -30.58 -33.59 -1.16
CA ALA A 545 -30.99 -34.18 0.12
C ALA A 545 -30.62 -33.26 1.29
N ARG A 546 -31.20 -33.50 2.46
CA ARG A 546 -30.89 -32.75 3.69
C ARG A 546 -30.80 -33.64 4.91
N ILE A 547 -30.07 -33.22 5.94
CA ILE A 547 -30.00 -33.92 7.23
C ILE A 547 -30.52 -32.98 8.30
N ILE A 548 -31.76 -33.20 8.72
CA ILE A 548 -32.39 -32.50 9.85
C ILE A 548 -32.67 -33.53 10.93
N PHE A 549 -32.01 -33.39 12.07
CA PHE A 549 -32.26 -34.27 13.21
C PHE A 549 -33.61 -33.91 13.85
N PRO A 550 -34.51 -34.88 14.07
CA PRO A 550 -35.75 -34.61 14.78
C PRO A 550 -35.45 -34.20 16.24
N PRO A 551 -36.32 -33.39 16.86
CA PRO A 551 -36.10 -32.88 18.21
C PRO A 551 -35.91 -34.04 19.21
N SER A 552 -34.97 -33.85 20.14
CA SER A 552 -34.67 -34.84 21.19
C SER A 552 -35.89 -34.96 22.11
N SER A 553 -36.54 -36.13 22.13
CA SER A 553 -37.59 -36.48 23.09
C SER A 553 -37.03 -36.88 24.45
#